data_AF-A0A5R8P852-F1
#
_entry.id   AF-A0A5R8P852-F1
#
_cell.length_a   1.000
_cell.length_b   1.000
_cell.length_c   1.000
_cell.angle_alpha   90.00
_cell.angle_beta   90.00
_cell.angle_gamma   90.00
#
_symmetry.space_group_name_H-M   'P 1'
#
loop_
_entity.id
_entity.type
_entity.pdbx_description
1 polymer ?
#
loop_
_entity_poly.entity_id
_entity_poly.type
_entity_poly.pdbx_seq_one_letter_code
_entity_poly.pdbx_strand_id
1 'polypeptide(L)'
;MRCGFNGPKGGNVELHLESGRSHPNPEAACDELRSADGNFEVVVKPKSGVTCATEWKPIVVTAQGVWQGKRVSYANIFAYPCQFTYGQGTIFSF
;
A
#
# COMPACT_ATOMS: atom_id res chain seq x y z
N MET A 1 -8.58 0.45 7.87
CA MET A 1 -8.71 -1.03 7.80
C MET A 1 -7.79 -1.65 8.85
N ARG A 2 -8.27 -2.65 9.61
CA ARG A 2 -7.42 -3.37 10.57
C ARG A 2 -7.10 -4.74 10.00
N CYS A 3 -5.84 -5.01 9.68
CA CYS A 3 -5.41 -6.38 9.44
C CYS A 3 -5.38 -7.10 10.79
N GLY A 4 -6.43 -7.85 11.12
CA GLY A 4 -6.44 -8.78 12.23
C GLY A 4 -5.77 -10.07 11.78
N PHE A 5 -4.60 -10.39 12.33
CA PHE A 5 -3.81 -11.54 11.90
C PHE A 5 -3.95 -12.71 12.87
N ASN A 6 -4.49 -13.84 12.40
CA ASN A 6 -4.52 -15.13 13.10
C ASN A 6 -3.42 -16.05 12.55
N GLY A 7 -2.15 -15.67 12.74
CA GLY A 7 -0.98 -16.47 12.33
C GLY A 7 0.23 -16.22 13.24
N PRO A 8 1.29 -17.05 13.15
CA PRO A 8 2.42 -17.02 14.10
C PRO A 8 3.25 -15.72 14.09
N LYS A 9 2.93 -14.77 13.20
CA LYS A 9 3.47 -13.41 13.12
C LYS A 9 2.35 -12.37 13.14
N GLY A 10 1.44 -12.46 14.12
CA GLY A 10 0.27 -11.59 14.22
C GLY A 10 0.61 -10.20 14.76
N GLY A 11 0.38 -9.15 13.97
CA GLY A 11 0.52 -7.75 14.43
C GLY A 11 -0.47 -6.84 13.74
N ASN A 12 -1.29 -6.10 14.49
CA ASN A 12 -2.39 -5.29 13.96
C ASN A 12 -1.94 -4.10 13.11
N VAL A 13 -2.21 -4.16 11.79
CA VAL A 13 -2.01 -3.00 10.90
C VAL A 13 -3.27 -2.21 10.77
N GLU A 14 -3.25 -1.05 11.39
CA GLU A 14 -4.29 -0.05 11.24
C GLU A 14 -3.89 0.92 10.15
N LEU A 15 -4.28 0.64 8.90
CA LEU A 15 -4.18 1.61 7.81
C LEU A 15 -5.28 2.66 8.02
N HIS A 16 -4.88 3.86 8.44
CA HIS A 16 -5.75 5.03 8.41
C HIS A 16 -5.70 5.63 6.99
N LEU A 17 -6.72 5.31 6.19
CA LEU A 17 -6.99 6.01 4.94
C LEU A 17 -7.73 7.29 5.30
N GLU A 18 -7.21 8.46 4.89
CA GLU A 18 -7.74 9.78 5.29
C GLU A 18 -9.22 10.01 4.94
N SER A 19 -9.83 9.15 4.11
CA SER A 19 -11.21 9.27 3.67
C SER A 19 -12.20 8.29 4.31
N GLY A 20 -11.79 7.46 5.28
CA GLY A 20 -12.70 6.51 5.95
C GLY A 20 -13.29 5.42 5.03
N ARG A 21 -12.82 5.33 3.78
CA ARG A 21 -13.22 4.28 2.84
C ARG A 21 -12.61 2.94 3.25
N SER A 22 -13.39 1.88 3.09
CA SER A 22 -12.93 0.51 3.25
C SER A 22 -12.22 0.06 1.98
N HIS A 23 -11.07 -0.59 2.14
CA HIS A 23 -10.34 -1.17 1.02
C HIS A 23 -11.24 -2.19 0.31
N PRO A 24 -11.33 -2.18 -1.04
CA PRO A 24 -12.25 -3.07 -1.77
C PRO A 24 -11.87 -4.54 -1.62
N ASN A 25 -10.57 -4.84 -1.44
CA ASN A 25 -10.10 -6.18 -1.12
C ASN A 25 -9.15 -6.16 0.08
N PRO A 26 -9.68 -6.17 1.32
CA PRO A 26 -8.85 -6.04 2.51
C PRO A 26 -7.93 -7.24 2.71
N GLU A 27 -8.39 -8.46 2.40
CA GLU A 27 -7.61 -9.67 2.59
C GLU A 27 -6.34 -9.69 1.72
N ALA A 28 -6.49 -9.37 0.42
CA ALA A 28 -5.34 -9.33 -0.49
C ALA A 28 -4.33 -8.23 -0.13
N ALA A 29 -4.79 -7.07 0.35
CA ALA A 29 -3.91 -6.01 0.81
C ALA A 29 -3.10 -6.41 2.06
N CYS A 30 -3.73 -7.09 3.03
CA CYS A 30 -3.01 -7.63 4.19
C CYS A 30 -2.00 -8.70 3.81
N ASP A 31 -2.35 -9.56 2.85
CA ASP A 31 -1.49 -10.64 2.38
C ASP A 31 -0.26 -10.14 1.62
N GLU A 32 -0.44 -9.12 0.78
CA GLU A 32 0.64 -8.43 0.08
C GLU A 32 1.60 -7.78 1.08
N LEU A 33 1.07 -7.03 2.05
CA LEU A 33 1.88 -6.39 3.09
C LEU A 33 2.59 -7.42 3.98
N ARG A 34 1.96 -8.57 4.24
CA ARG A 34 2.56 -9.71 4.96
C ARG A 34 3.72 -10.32 4.18
N SER A 35 3.55 -10.51 2.87
CA SER A 35 4.63 -11.02 2.01
C SER A 35 5.85 -10.10 1.99
N ALA A 36 5.63 -8.80 2.22
CA ALA A 36 6.65 -7.77 2.31
C ALA A 36 7.13 -7.48 3.74
N ASP A 37 6.66 -8.20 4.75
CA ASP A 37 6.95 -7.96 6.18
C ASP A 37 6.72 -6.50 6.61
N GLY A 38 5.65 -5.87 6.11
CA GLY A 38 5.33 -4.48 6.41
C GLY A 38 6.12 -3.45 5.61
N ASN A 39 6.95 -3.89 4.64
CA ASN A 39 7.72 -2.98 3.79
C ASN A 39 6.89 -2.46 2.62
N PHE A 40 6.47 -1.20 2.73
CA PHE A 40 5.67 -0.51 1.71
C PHE A 40 6.42 -0.28 0.39
N GLU A 41 7.74 -0.15 0.40
CA GLU A 41 8.54 -0.02 -0.82
C GLU A 41 8.62 -1.35 -1.59
N VAL A 42 8.44 -2.47 -0.90
CA VAL A 42 8.45 -3.79 -1.56
C VAL A 42 7.14 -4.05 -2.30
N VAL A 43 6.01 -3.56 -1.77
CA VAL A 43 4.68 -3.69 -2.39
C VAL A 43 4.43 -2.62 -3.45
N VAL A 44 4.92 -1.39 -3.24
CA VAL A 44 4.87 -0.30 -4.21
C VAL A 44 6.05 -0.42 -5.17
N LYS A 45 5.91 -1.26 -6.20
CA LYS A 45 6.93 -1.44 -7.23
C LYS A 45 6.39 -1.12 -8.62
N PRO A 46 7.10 -0.30 -9.42
CA PRO A 46 6.75 -0.12 -10.82
C PRO A 46 6.76 -1.49 -11.53
N LYS A 47 5.66 -1.85 -12.20
CA LYS A 47 5.69 -3.02 -13.09
C LYS A 47 6.70 -2.79 -14.21
N SER A 48 7.61 -3.75 -14.38
CA SER A 48 8.54 -3.79 -15.50
C SER A 48 7.80 -3.97 -16.82
N GLY A 49 8.26 -3.31 -17.88
CA GLY A 49 7.71 -3.46 -19.24
C GLY A 49 6.48 -2.59 -19.53
N VAL A 50 6.09 -1.71 -18.62
CA VAL A 50 5.02 -0.72 -18.85
C VAL A 50 5.65 0.59 -19.32
N THR A 51 5.22 1.07 -20.49
CA THR A 51 5.54 2.41 -20.97
C THR A 51 4.42 3.36 -20.57
N CYS A 52 4.74 4.30 -19.68
CA CYS A 52 3.79 5.30 -19.23
C CYS A 52 3.84 6.58 -20.06
N ALA A 53 2.67 7.18 -20.31
CA ALA A 53 2.60 8.53 -20.86
C ALA A 53 3.26 9.53 -19.90
N THR A 54 3.92 10.56 -20.45
CA THR A 54 4.66 11.58 -19.69
C THR A 54 3.74 12.68 -19.13
N GLU A 55 2.48 12.36 -18.83
CA GLU A 55 1.53 13.31 -18.27
C GLU A 55 1.85 13.56 -16.79
N TRP A 56 2.43 14.72 -16.51
CA TRP A 56 2.78 15.14 -15.16
C TRP A 56 1.52 15.43 -14.34
N LYS A 57 1.13 14.49 -13.48
CA LYS A 57 0.01 14.57 -12.56
C LYS A 57 0.35 13.77 -11.30
N PRO A 58 1.07 14.37 -10.34
CA PRO A 58 1.60 13.64 -9.19
C PRO A 58 0.47 13.17 -8.27
N ILE A 59 0.54 11.90 -7.86
CA ILE A 59 -0.36 11.28 -6.89
C ILE A 59 0.45 10.97 -5.64
N VAL A 60 0.04 11.54 -4.51
CA VAL A 60 0.65 11.26 -3.20
C VAL A 60 -0.16 10.18 -2.51
N VAL A 61 0.52 9.10 -2.11
CA VAL A 61 -0.06 8.06 -1.27
C VAL A 61 0.58 8.12 0.10
N THR A 62 -0.23 7.91 1.14
CA THR A 62 0.23 7.81 2.51
C THR A 62 -0.37 6.57 3.15
N ALA A 63 0.42 5.91 3.98
CA ALA A 63 0.00 4.79 4.81
C ALA A 63 0.59 4.97 6.21
N GLN A 64 -0.28 5.01 7.21
CA GLN A 64 0.10 5.18 8.60
C GLN A 64 -0.57 4.09 9.41
N GLY A 65 0.15 3.54 10.38
CA GLY A 65 -0.37 2.46 11.21
C GLY A 65 0.66 1.88 12.17
N VAL A 66 0.41 0.64 12.59
CA VAL A 66 1.32 -0.16 13.42
C VAL A 66 1.56 -1.48 12.69
N TRP A 67 2.79 -1.95 12.50
CA TRP A 67 3.08 -3.28 11.97
C TRP A 67 3.91 -4.01 13.02
N GLN A 68 3.42 -5.14 13.53
CA GLN A 68 4.10 -5.93 14.58
C GLN A 68 4.56 -5.08 15.80
N GLY A 69 3.71 -4.15 16.24
CA GLY A 69 4.02 -3.25 17.37
C GLY A 69 4.93 -2.06 17.04
N LYS A 70 5.44 -1.95 15.81
CA LYS A 70 6.20 -0.79 15.34
C LYS A 70 5.28 0.20 14.65
N ARG A 71 5.37 1.49 14.96
CA ARG A 71 4.69 2.52 14.17
C ARG A 71 5.26 2.53 12.76
N VAL A 72 4.39 2.50 11.77
CA VAL A 72 4.75 2.65 10.36
C VAL A 72 4.13 3.95 9.86
N SER A 73 4.96 4.74 9.18
CA SER A 73 4.56 5.92 8.45
C SER A 73 5.27 5.85 7.10
N TYR A 74 4.48 5.76 6.04
CA TYR A 74 4.94 5.67 4.67
C TYR A 74 4.26 6.75 3.84
N ALA A 75 5.05 7.41 3.01
CA ALA A 75 4.57 8.35 2.02
C ALA A 75 5.34 8.13 0.72
N ASN A 76 4.65 8.16 -0.41
CA ASN A 76 5.26 8.05 -1.73
C ASN A 76 4.54 8.96 -2.72
N ILE A 77 5.28 9.46 -3.71
CA ILE A 77 4.77 10.32 -4.77
C ILE A 77 4.99 9.59 -6.09
N PHE A 78 3.89 9.25 -6.77
CA PHE A 78 3.93 8.80 -8.15
C PHE A 78 3.82 10.02 -9.05
N ALA A 79 4.89 10.36 -9.77
CA ALA A 79 4.95 11.56 -10.61
C ALA A 79 3.94 11.52 -11.78
N TYR A 80 3.58 10.32 -12.24
CA TYR A 80 2.69 10.09 -13.37
C TYR A 80 1.55 9.14 -12.96
N PRO A 81 0.28 9.39 -13.34
CA PRO A 81 -0.85 8.54 -12.96
C PRO A 81 -0.71 7.09 -13.43
N CYS A 82 -0.09 6.88 -14.59
CA CYS A 82 0.20 5.53 -15.08
C CYS A 82 1.14 4.77 -14.13
N GLN A 83 2.16 5.43 -13.54
CA GLN A 83 3.02 4.79 -12.56
C GLN A 83 2.25 4.35 -11.31
N PHE A 84 1.26 5.15 -10.89
CA PHE A 84 0.36 4.77 -9.82
C PHE A 84 -0.44 3.52 -10.22
N THR A 85 -1.15 3.54 -11.36
CA THR A 85 -1.96 2.38 -11.81
C THR A 85 -1.18 1.07 -11.87
N TYR A 86 0.08 1.12 -12.31
CA TYR A 86 0.92 -0.07 -12.49
C TYR A 86 1.89 -0.35 -11.34
N GLY A 87 1.95 0.52 -10.32
CA GLY A 87 2.91 0.41 -9.22
C GLY A 87 2.33 0.60 -7.82
N GLN A 88 1.04 0.89 -7.70
CA GLN A 88 0.32 1.07 -6.43
C GLN A 88 0.26 -0.20 -5.55
N GLY A 89 0.46 -1.38 -6.13
CA GLY A 89 0.20 -2.65 -5.44
C GLY A 89 -1.29 -2.84 -5.12
N THR A 90 -1.61 -3.93 -4.43
CA THR A 90 -2.97 -4.17 -3.94
C THR A 90 -3.32 -3.23 -2.80
N ILE A 91 -2.35 -2.83 -1.97
CA ILE A 91 -2.57 -2.00 -0.78
C ILE A 91 -3.11 -0.59 -1.05
N PHE A 92 -2.84 -0.03 -2.23
CA PHE A 92 -3.32 1.29 -2.66
C PHE A 92 -4.37 1.21 -3.78
N SER A 93 -4.90 0.02 -4.10
CA SER A 93 -5.95 -0.15 -5.13
C SER A 93 -7.36 -0.01 -4.54
N PHE A 94 -7.80 1.22 -4.30
CA PHE A 94 -9.12 1.54 -3.73
C PHE A 94 -10.13 2.13 -4.73
#